data_AF-A0A7W5VI76-F1
#
_entry.id   AF-A0A7W5VI76-F1
#
_cell.length_a   1.000
_cell.length_b   1.000
_cell.length_c   1.000
_cell.angle_alpha   90.00
_cell.angle_beta   90.00
_cell.angle_gamma   90.00
#
_symmetry.space_group_name_H-M   'P 1'
#
loop_
_entity.id
_entity.type
_entity.pdbx_description
1 polymer ?
#
loop_
_entity_poly.entity_id
_entity_poly.type
_entity_poly.pdbx_seq_one_letter_code
_entity_poly.pdbx_strand_id
1 'polypeptide(L)'
;MPTTTVEPGVYTKDGQVYEVKQSRRFAGSLTIKRLEVSRGKLRRRPSPIRVEDLSSSDAISEEQAAAFGHEHGICACCGRALSDPESVAKGIGPVCLANLRRMRGAR
;
A
#
# COMPACT_ATOMS: atom_id res chain seq x y z
N MET A 1 -8.50 7.87 24.93
CA MET A 1 -9.02 7.96 23.55
C MET A 1 -8.09 7.16 22.68
N PRO A 2 -8.52 6.10 21.98
CA PRO A 2 -7.62 5.14 21.35
C PRO A 2 -6.83 5.82 20.24
N THR A 3 -5.56 6.06 20.49
CA THR A 3 -4.59 6.48 19.47
C THR A 3 -4.31 5.25 18.63
N THR A 4 -5.08 5.03 17.57
CA THR A 4 -4.75 4.03 16.56
C THR A 4 -3.44 4.46 15.92
N THR A 5 -2.33 3.87 16.36
CA THR A 5 -0.99 4.07 15.80
C THR A 5 -0.95 3.42 14.42
N VAL A 6 -1.53 4.09 13.44
CA VAL A 6 -1.43 3.70 12.04
C VAL A 6 -0.13 4.26 11.51
N GLU A 7 0.81 3.37 11.21
CA GLU A 7 2.09 3.77 10.66
C GLU A 7 1.92 4.16 9.18
N PRO A 8 2.70 5.15 8.69
CA PRO A 8 2.72 5.47 7.28
C PRO A 8 3.19 4.24 6.49
N GLY A 9 2.32 3.76 5.60
CA GLY A 9 2.51 2.46 4.96
C GLY A 9 1.45 2.21 3.89
N VAL A 10 1.46 0.99 3.36
CA VAL A 10 0.49 0.55 2.35
C VAL A 10 -0.41 -0.52 2.92
N TYR A 11 -1.70 -0.28 2.79
CA TYR A 11 -2.77 -1.10 3.32
C TYR A 11 -3.65 -1.59 2.17
N THR A 12 -4.34 -2.70 2.39
CA THR A 12 -5.31 -3.22 1.43
C THR A 12 -6.64 -3.44 2.11
N LYS A 13 -7.71 -2.96 1.48
CA LYS A 13 -9.08 -3.11 1.98
C LYS A 13 -10.01 -3.27 0.80
N ASP A 14 -10.89 -4.27 0.83
CA ASP A 14 -11.90 -4.49 -0.22
C ASP A 14 -11.30 -4.60 -1.64
N GLY A 15 -10.15 -5.27 -1.78
CA GLY A 15 -9.43 -5.39 -3.06
C GLY A 15 -8.78 -4.09 -3.57
N GLN A 16 -8.87 -3.00 -2.81
CA GLN A 16 -8.28 -1.71 -3.13
C GLN A 16 -7.03 -1.47 -2.30
N VAL A 17 -6.04 -0.84 -2.90
CA VAL A 17 -4.77 -0.49 -2.23
C VAL A 17 -4.80 0.97 -1.81
N TYR A 18 -4.45 1.20 -0.55
CA TYR A 18 -4.45 2.48 0.11
C TYR A 18 -3.05 2.85 0.58
N GLU A 19 -2.59 4.04 0.21
CA GLU A 19 -1.31 4.61 0.63
C GLU A 19 -1.57 5.60 1.77
N VAL A 20 -1.04 5.32 2.97
CA VAL A 20 -1.08 6.22 4.13
C VAL A 20 0.18 7.07 4.16
N LYS A 21 0.03 8.39 4.12
CA LYS A 21 1.13 9.36 4.27
C LYS A 21 0.87 10.30 5.43
N GLN A 22 1.89 10.56 6.24
CA GLN A 22 1.83 11.60 7.26
C GLN A 22 1.87 12.98 6.60
N SER A 23 0.90 13.84 6.90
CA SER A 23 0.89 15.21 6.38
C SER A 23 1.91 16.06 7.12
N ARG A 24 2.87 16.65 6.39
CA ARG A 24 3.88 17.58 6.95
C ARG A 24 3.29 18.89 7.48
N ARG A 25 2.03 19.21 7.13
CA ARG A 25 1.34 20.47 7.49
C ARG A 25 0.56 20.40 8.81
N PHE A 26 0.23 19.21 9.30
CA PHE A 26 -0.53 19.02 10.54
C PHE A 26 0.07 17.80 11.25
N ALA A 27 0.89 18.05 12.26
CA ALA A 27 1.56 17.02 13.04
C ALA A 27 0.51 16.18 13.78
N GLY A 28 0.06 15.09 13.15
CA GLY A 28 -1.00 14.21 13.66
C GLY A 28 -2.06 13.81 12.62
N SER A 29 -2.12 14.46 11.45
CA SER A 29 -3.05 14.06 10.39
C SER A 29 -2.38 13.13 9.39
N LEU A 30 -2.79 11.87 9.40
CA LEU A 30 -2.47 10.90 8.37
C LEU A 30 -3.45 11.08 7.20
N THR A 31 -2.98 11.02 5.97
CA THR A 31 -3.78 11.11 4.76
C THR A 31 -3.71 9.80 4.01
N ILE A 32 -4.88 9.23 3.70
CA ILE A 32 -4.95 8.06 2.83
C ILE A 32 -5.24 8.50 1.41
N LYS A 33 -4.57 7.87 0.46
CA LYS A 33 -4.89 7.97 -0.96
C LYS A 33 -5.13 6.58 -1.52
N ARG A 34 -6.22 6.40 -2.25
CA ARG A 34 -6.48 5.17 -3.00
C ARG A 34 -5.59 5.15 -4.24
N LEU A 35 -4.92 4.04 -4.47
CA LEU A 35 -4.15 3.78 -5.68
C LEU A 35 -5.08 3.15 -6.71
N GLU A 36 -5.22 3.81 -7.85
CA GLU A 36 -6.01 3.36 -8.99
C GLU A 36 -5.11 3.31 -10.22
N VAL A 37 -5.07 2.19 -10.93
CA VAL A 37 -4.30 2.10 -12.17
C VAL A 37 -5.20 2.32 -13.36
N SER A 38 -4.89 3.34 -14.16
CA SER A 38 -5.64 3.67 -15.37
C SER A 38 -4.68 3.88 -16.53
N ARG A 39 -4.86 3.12 -17.61
CA ARG A 39 -4.01 3.14 -18.82
C ARG A 39 -2.51 2.99 -18.50
N GLY A 40 -2.15 2.05 -17.63
CA GLY A 40 -0.76 1.81 -17.22
C GLY A 40 -0.14 2.93 -16.36
N LYS A 41 -0.94 3.90 -15.90
CA LYS A 41 -0.51 4.97 -15.00
C LYS A 41 -1.21 4.84 -13.66
N LEU A 42 -0.43 4.80 -12.59
CA LEU A 42 -0.96 4.85 -11.23
C LEU A 42 -1.43 6.28 -10.90
N ARG A 43 -2.72 6.41 -10.62
CA ARG A 43 -3.37 7.61 -10.13
C ARG A 43 -3.67 7.47 -8.64
N ARG A 44 -3.40 8.53 -7.90
CA ARG A 44 -3.70 8.61 -6.47
C ARG A 44 -4.99 9.40 -6.31
N ARG A 45 -6.09 8.73 -6.01
CA ARG A 45 -7.39 9.36 -5.74
C ARG A 45 -7.55 9.62 -4.23
N PRO A 46 -8.29 10.66 -3.84
CA PRO A 46 -8.68 10.84 -2.45
C PRO A 46 -9.42 9.59 -1.97
N SER A 47 -8.99 9.07 -0.82
CA SER A 47 -9.63 7.90 -0.24
C SER A 47 -10.97 8.28 0.39
N PRO A 48 -12.04 7.50 0.18
CA PRO A 48 -13.31 7.69 0.89
C PRO A 48 -13.23 7.26 2.36
N ILE A 49 -12.24 6.43 2.72
CA ILE A 49 -12.03 5.92 4.09
C ILE A 49 -11.02 6.76 4.87
N ARG A 50 -11.15 6.77 6.20
CA ARG A 50 -10.25 7.42 7.14
C ARG A 50 -9.15 6.48 7.63
N VAL A 51 -8.09 7.06 8.17
CA VAL A 51 -6.93 6.32 8.74
C VAL A 51 -7.35 5.48 9.92
N GLU A 52 -8.35 5.94 10.66
CA GLU A 52 -8.98 5.22 11.78
C GLU A 52 -9.68 3.93 11.33
N ASP A 53 -10.08 3.87 10.05
CA ASP A 53 -10.76 2.73 9.43
C ASP A 53 -9.77 1.65 8.95
N LEU A 54 -8.46 1.94 9.01
CA LEU A 54 -7.37 1.03 8.68
C LEU A 54 -6.64 0.65 9.97
N SER A 55 -6.48 -0.64 10.20
CA SER A 55 -5.70 -1.21 11.28
C SER A 55 -4.36 -1.72 10.74
N SER A 56 -3.38 -1.91 11.62
CA SER A 56 -2.17 -2.69 11.33
C SER A 56 -2.49 -4.11 10.83
N SER A 57 -3.70 -4.61 11.13
CA SER A 57 -4.21 -5.89 10.60
C SER A 57 -4.60 -5.83 9.12
N ASP A 58 -4.88 -4.64 8.57
CA ASP A 58 -5.18 -4.40 7.14
C ASP A 58 -3.91 -4.14 6.31
N ALA A 59 -2.72 -4.37 6.89
CA ALA A 59 -1.46 -4.30 6.17
C ALA A 59 -1.51 -5.26 4.96
N ILE A 60 -1.06 -4.78 3.80
CA ILE A 60 -1.16 -5.55 2.57
C ILE A 60 -0.45 -6.90 2.67
N SER A 61 -1.14 -8.01 2.40
CA SER A 61 -0.49 -9.33 2.38
C SER A 61 0.35 -9.51 1.12
N GLU A 62 1.33 -10.41 1.17
CA GLU A 62 2.18 -10.75 0.01
C GLU A 62 1.32 -11.15 -1.20
N GLU A 63 0.28 -11.95 -0.96
CA GLU A 63 -0.67 -12.43 -1.97
C GLU A 63 -1.52 -11.30 -2.57
N GLN A 64 -1.99 -10.37 -1.74
CA GLN A 64 -2.81 -9.24 -2.19
C GLN A 64 -1.99 -8.20 -2.95
N ALA A 65 -0.76 -7.96 -2.51
CA ALA A 65 0.19 -7.14 -3.24
C ALA A 65 0.56 -7.76 -4.58
N ALA A 66 0.77 -9.08 -4.61
CA ALA A 66 1.02 -9.83 -5.82
C ALA A 66 -0.16 -9.73 -6.79
N ALA A 67 -1.39 -10.01 -6.34
CA ALA A 67 -2.59 -9.91 -7.17
C ALA A 67 -2.71 -8.54 -7.84
N PHE A 68 -2.55 -7.46 -7.06
CA PHE A 68 -2.61 -6.09 -7.59
C PHE A 68 -1.54 -5.81 -8.65
N GLY A 69 -0.30 -6.26 -8.46
CA GLY A 69 0.73 -6.06 -9.47
C GLY A 69 0.64 -6.99 -10.67
N HIS A 70 0.05 -8.18 -10.53
CA HIS A 70 -0.30 -9.03 -11.67
C HIS A 70 -1.43 -8.41 -12.51
N GLU A 71 -2.45 -7.86 -11.86
CA GLU A 71 -3.60 -7.23 -12.52
C GLU A 71 -3.23 -5.92 -13.22
N HIS A 72 -2.32 -5.14 -12.63
CA HIS A 72 -2.05 -3.78 -13.09
C HIS A 72 -0.64 -3.51 -13.60
N GLY A 73 0.32 -4.41 -13.37
CA GLY A 73 1.74 -4.21 -13.71
C GLY A 73 2.42 -3.13 -12.85
N ILE A 74 1.88 -2.81 -11.67
CA ILE A 74 2.40 -1.76 -10.79
C ILE A 74 2.48 -2.28 -9.35
N CYS A 75 3.61 -2.04 -8.69
CA CYS A 75 3.80 -2.45 -7.31
C CYS A 75 2.85 -1.67 -6.39
N ALA A 76 2.01 -2.39 -5.63
CA ALA A 76 1.08 -1.82 -4.66
C ALA A 76 1.81 -0.99 -3.57
N CYS A 77 3.01 -1.39 -3.17
CA CYS A 77 3.71 -0.81 -2.03
C CYS A 77 4.49 0.48 -2.38
N CYS A 78 5.17 0.52 -3.53
CA CYS A 78 5.94 1.71 -3.93
C CYS A 78 5.30 2.51 -5.08
N GLY A 79 4.23 1.97 -5.69
CA GLY A 79 3.53 2.58 -6.81
C GLY A 79 4.37 2.71 -8.09
N ARG A 80 5.47 1.96 -8.21
CA ARG A 80 6.31 1.91 -9.42
C ARG A 80 5.83 0.82 -10.36
N ALA A 81 5.88 1.08 -11.67
CA ALA A 81 5.63 0.06 -12.67
C ALA A 81 6.63 -1.10 -12.48
N LEU A 82 6.12 -2.33 -12.55
CA LEU A 82 6.92 -3.55 -12.52
C LEU A 82 7.57 -3.68 -13.91
N SER A 83 8.78 -3.15 -14.05
CA SER A 83 9.57 -3.31 -15.29
C SER A 83 10.39 -4.59 -15.28
N ASP A 84 10.81 -5.07 -14.11
CA ASP A 84 11.60 -6.29 -13.98
C ASP A 84 10.73 -7.55 -14.14
N PRO A 85 11.14 -8.53 -14.95
CA PRO A 85 10.35 -9.75 -15.19
C PRO A 85 10.10 -10.55 -13.90
N GLU A 86 11.05 -10.54 -12.96
CA GLU A 86 10.87 -11.17 -11.64
C GLU A 86 9.80 -10.47 -10.80
N SER A 87 9.70 -9.14 -10.91
CA SER A 87 8.71 -8.35 -10.18
C SER A 87 7.32 -8.49 -10.81
N VAL A 88 7.25 -8.67 -12.13
CA VAL A 88 6.00 -8.99 -12.86
C VAL A 88 5.54 -10.40 -12.53
N ALA A 89 6.45 -11.38 -12.50
CA ALA A 89 6.12 -12.78 -12.19
C ALA A 89 5.68 -12.99 -10.73
N LYS A 90 6.13 -12.11 -9.81
CA LYS A 90 5.71 -12.12 -8.40
C LYS A 90 4.56 -11.16 -8.12
N GLY A 91 4.22 -10.27 -9.06
CA GLY A 91 3.25 -9.19 -8.86
C GLY A 91 3.63 -8.17 -7.78
N ILE A 92 4.81 -8.28 -7.17
CA ILE A 92 5.30 -7.36 -6.15
C ILE A 92 6.82 -7.25 -6.29
N GLY A 93 7.33 -6.02 -6.19
CA GLY A 93 8.77 -5.80 -6.23
C GLY A 93 9.48 -6.47 -5.04
N PRO A 94 10.68 -7.06 -5.24
CA PRO A 94 11.40 -7.78 -4.20
C PRO A 94 11.74 -6.91 -2.98
N VAL A 95 11.94 -5.60 -3.19
CA VAL A 95 12.19 -4.62 -2.12
C VAL A 95 10.96 -4.42 -1.24
N CYS A 96 9.77 -4.33 -1.85
CA CYS A 96 8.52 -4.16 -1.13
C CYS A 96 8.13 -5.42 -0.38
N LEU A 97 8.37 -6.59 -0.97
CA LEU A 97 8.19 -7.89 -0.31
C LEU A 97 9.14 -8.04 0.89
N ALA A 98 10.41 -7.69 0.71
CA ALA A 98 11.39 -7.70 1.79
C ALA A 98 11.01 -6.74 2.92
N ASN A 99 10.49 -5.55 2.58
CA ASN A 99 10.03 -4.59 3.58
C ASN A 99 8.78 -5.08 4.34
N LEU A 100 7.84 -5.72 3.63
CA LEU A 100 6.66 -6.32 4.24
C LEU A 100 7.04 -7.43 5.25
N ARG A 101 7.96 -8.30 4.84
CA ARG A 101 8.51 -9.36 5.68
C ARG A 101 9.25 -8.80 6.90
N ARG A 102 9.97 -7.69 6.72
CA ARG A 102 10.69 -7.00 7.79
C ARG A 102 9.74 -6.33 8.80
N MET A 103 8.67 -5.70 8.32
CA MET A 103 7.65 -5.05 9.16
C MET A 103 6.79 -6.06 9.92
N ARG A 104 6.43 -7.19 9.30
CA ARG A 104 5.68 -8.28 9.96
C ARG A 104 6.55 -9.17 10.86
N GLY A 105 7.87 -9.02 10.79
CA GLY A 105 8.85 -9.84 11.52
C GLY A 105 9.42 -9.22 12.79
N ALA A 106 9.08 -7.98 13.14
CA ALA A 106 9.50 -7.36 14.39
C ALA A 106 8.56 -7.78 15.54
N ARG A 107 8.86 -8.95 16.13
CA ARG A 107 8.50 -9.26 17.52
C ARG A 107 9.46 -8.55 18.47
#